data_AF-U3B360-F1
#
_entry.id   AF-U3B360-F1
#
_cell.length_a   1.000
_cell.length_b   1.000
_cell.length_c   1.000
_cell.angle_alpha   90.00
_cell.angle_beta   90.00
_cell.angle_gamma   90.00
#
_symmetry.space_group_name_H-M   'P 1'
#
loop_
_entity.id
_entity.type
_entity.pdbx_description
1 polymer ?
#
loop_
_entity_poly.entity_id
_entity_poly.type
_entity_poly.pdbx_seq_one_letter_code
_entity_poly.pdbx_strand_id
1 'polypeptide(L)'
;MVDQTAQLYKLAITPSGRRLWTYLAAILVVTEMDQGKPFQLRRFLKNFQTHLDGRRIERVPEGFRLTRIGQDYFQDRYRVGNPQHIERAEVERMISSIRTGRGEGDWVPLA
;
A
#
# COMPACT_ATOMS: atom_id res chain seq x y z
N MET A 1 -22.11 12.58 -13.18
CA MET A 1 -22.01 11.68 -12.02
C MET A 1 -20.76 12.07 -11.26
N VAL A 2 -20.89 12.60 -10.05
CA VAL A 2 -19.74 12.97 -9.22
C VAL A 2 -19.13 11.67 -8.75
N ASP A 3 -17.94 11.36 -9.26
CA ASP A 3 -17.11 10.25 -8.79
C ASP A 3 -16.73 10.57 -7.33
N GLN A 4 -17.54 10.09 -6.39
CA GLN A 4 -17.17 10.12 -4.98
C GLN A 4 -15.92 9.23 -4.89
N THR A 5 -14.75 9.84 -4.80
CA THR A 5 -13.54 9.14 -4.35
C THR A 5 -13.91 8.39 -3.08
N ALA A 6 -14.06 7.07 -3.19
CA ALA A 6 -14.52 6.25 -2.09
C ALA A 6 -13.62 6.51 -0.88
N GLN A 7 -14.23 6.86 0.25
CA GLN A 7 -13.50 7.13 1.49
C GLN A 7 -12.60 5.92 1.81
N LEU A 8 -11.29 6.16 1.89
CA LEU A 8 -10.32 5.16 2.34
C LEU A 8 -10.02 5.37 3.82
N TYR A 9 -9.47 4.35 4.46
CA TYR A 9 -9.07 4.34 5.85
C TYR A 9 -7.63 3.84 5.96
N LYS A 10 -6.92 4.36 6.95
CA LYS A 10 -5.57 3.89 7.29
C LYS A 10 -5.50 3.43 8.73
N LEU A 11 -4.50 2.62 9.05
CA LEU A 11 -4.19 2.33 10.43
C LEU A 11 -3.63 3.60 11.10
N ALA A 12 -4.12 3.91 12.30
CA ALA A 12 -3.65 5.04 13.11
C ALA A 12 -2.14 4.92 13.41
N ILE A 13 -1.67 3.68 13.58
CA ILE A 13 -0.27 3.33 13.80
C ILE A 13 0.20 2.46 12.62
N THR A 14 1.32 2.84 12.01
CA THR A 14 1.93 2.01 10.96
C THR A 14 2.38 0.67 11.55
N PRO A 15 1.91 -0.47 11.02
CA PRO A 15 2.26 -1.78 11.55
C PRO A 15 3.74 -2.13 11.27
N SER A 16 4.21 -3.24 11.83
CA SER A 16 5.56 -3.78 11.63
C SER A 16 5.53 -5.21 11.07
N GLY A 17 6.70 -5.73 10.68
CA GLY A 17 6.87 -7.11 10.21
C GLY A 17 5.97 -7.49 9.04
N ARG A 18 5.44 -8.71 9.04
CA ARG A 18 4.54 -9.22 8.00
C ARG A 18 3.31 -8.35 7.80
N ARG A 19 2.73 -7.82 8.87
CA ARG A 19 1.56 -6.94 8.79
C ARG A 19 1.86 -5.66 8.01
N LEU A 20 3.07 -5.09 8.15
CA LEU A 20 3.52 -3.97 7.31
C LEU A 20 3.60 -4.34 5.83
N TRP A 21 4.14 -5.52 5.52
CA TRP A 21 4.28 -5.96 4.13
C TRP A 21 2.92 -6.18 3.47
N THR A 22 1.99 -6.82 4.18
CA THR A 22 0.60 -7.00 3.74
C THR A 22 -0.12 -5.66 3.61
N TYR A 23 0.07 -4.75 4.57
CA TYR A 23 -0.53 -3.41 4.56
C TYR A 23 -0.04 -2.58 3.36
N LEU A 24 1.26 -2.59 3.09
CA LEU A 24 1.83 -1.90 1.94
C LEU A 24 1.32 -2.51 0.62
N ALA A 25 1.25 -3.84 0.50
CA ALA A 25 0.69 -4.48 -0.69
C ALA A 25 -0.78 -4.08 -0.93
N ALA A 26 -1.58 -4.02 0.15
CA ALA A 26 -2.97 -3.58 0.06
C ALA A 26 -3.08 -2.09 -0.34
N ILE A 27 -2.23 -1.21 0.20
CA ILE A 27 -2.16 0.20 -0.20
C ILE A 27 -1.87 0.33 -1.69
N LEU A 28 -0.89 -0.42 -2.22
CA LEU A 28 -0.53 -0.35 -3.64
C LEU A 28 -1.72 -0.72 -4.54
N VAL A 29 -2.51 -1.73 -4.15
CA VAL A 29 -3.71 -2.14 -4.90
C VAL A 29 -4.83 -1.11 -4.78
N VAL A 30 -5.17 -0.64 -3.57
CA VAL A 30 -6.31 0.31 -3.41
C VAL A 30 -6.05 1.69 -3.99
N THR A 31 -4.77 2.04 -4.18
CA THR A 31 -4.34 3.30 -4.80
C THR A 31 -3.98 3.13 -6.28
N GLU A 32 -4.10 1.90 -6.81
CA GLU A 32 -3.77 1.52 -8.18
C GLU A 32 -2.30 1.85 -8.56
N MET A 33 -1.43 2.01 -7.57
CA MET A 33 0.01 2.21 -7.77
C MET A 33 0.66 0.96 -8.37
N ASP A 34 0.12 -0.22 -8.12
CA ASP A 34 0.51 -1.48 -8.78
C ASP A 34 0.24 -1.46 -10.29
N GLN A 35 -0.76 -0.69 -10.73
CA GLN A 35 -1.08 -0.42 -12.13
C GLN A 35 -0.36 0.82 -12.69
N GLY A 36 0.55 1.42 -11.91
CA GLY A 36 1.36 2.57 -12.33
C GLY A 36 0.69 3.93 -12.10
N LYS A 37 -0.48 4.00 -11.44
CA LYS A 37 -1.08 5.29 -11.10
C LYS A 37 -0.29 6.00 -10.00
N PRO A 38 -0.18 7.33 -10.03
CA PRO A 38 0.44 8.07 -8.95
C PRO A 38 -0.50 8.25 -7.76
N PHE A 39 0.05 8.24 -6.55
CA PHE A 39 -0.69 8.50 -5.32
C PHE A 39 0.14 9.25 -4.28
N GLN A 40 -0.54 10.03 -3.42
CA GLN A 40 0.07 10.72 -2.29
C GLN A 40 0.35 9.75 -1.12
N LEU A 41 1.35 8.87 -1.26
CA LEU A 41 1.64 7.77 -0.33
C LEU A 41 1.85 8.22 1.13
N ARG A 42 2.29 9.47 1.34
CA ARG A 42 2.41 10.11 2.68
C ARG A 42 1.09 10.12 3.46
N ARG A 43 -0.05 10.07 2.78
CA ARG A 43 -1.37 9.96 3.42
C ARG A 43 -1.49 8.65 4.21
N PHE A 44 -0.90 7.56 3.72
CA PHE A 44 -0.87 6.24 4.37
C PHE A 44 0.37 6.00 5.23
N LEU A 45 1.56 6.32 4.72
CA LEU A 45 2.84 5.94 5.33
C LEU A 45 3.73 7.17 5.56
N LYS A 46 4.16 7.38 6.81
CA LYS A 46 5.05 8.51 7.15
C LYS A 46 6.46 8.32 6.59
N ASN A 47 6.95 7.08 6.55
CA ASN A 47 8.29 6.74 6.09
C ASN A 47 8.24 5.64 5.01
N PHE A 48 8.77 5.98 3.84
CA PHE A 48 9.01 5.07 2.71
C PHE A 48 10.31 5.43 1.98
N GLN A 49 11.23 6.12 2.68
CA GLN A 49 12.46 6.67 2.08
C GLN A 49 13.34 5.55 1.50
N THR A 50 13.41 4.40 2.16
CA THR A 50 14.15 3.22 1.67
C THR A 50 13.63 2.71 0.31
N HIS A 51 12.36 2.94 -0.02
CA HIS A 51 11.80 2.62 -1.33
C HIS A 51 12.13 3.66 -2.40
N LEU A 52 12.26 4.94 -2.01
CA LEU A 52 12.77 6.00 -2.89
C LEU A 52 14.24 5.78 -3.21
N ASP A 53 15.08 5.57 -2.17
CA ASP A 53 16.52 5.37 -2.32
C ASP A 53 16.82 4.09 -3.13
N GLY A 54 16.01 3.05 -2.92
CA GLY A 54 16.07 1.80 -3.68
C GLY A 54 15.49 1.88 -5.09
N ARG A 55 15.07 3.06 -5.57
CA ARG A 55 14.42 3.28 -6.89
C ARG A 55 13.20 2.39 -7.14
N ARG A 56 12.50 1.98 -6.09
CA ARG A 56 11.26 1.19 -6.16
C ARG A 56 10.04 2.09 -6.34
N ILE A 57 10.13 3.28 -5.77
CA ILE A 57 9.13 4.34 -5.91
C ILE A 57 9.85 5.55 -6.49
N GLU A 58 9.17 6.31 -7.34
CA GLU A 58 9.66 7.60 -7.82
C GLU A 58 8.64 8.70 -7.55
N ARG A 59 9.13 9.94 -7.44
CA ARG A 59 8.31 11.13 -7.27
C ARG A 59 7.87 11.66 -8.63
N VAL A 60 6.59 11.95 -8.76
CA VAL A 60 5.96 12.59 -9.93
C VAL A 60 5.09 13.76 -9.48
N PRO A 61 4.66 14.68 -10.37
CA PRO A 61 3.88 15.85 -9.97
C PRO A 61 2.64 15.52 -9.11
N GLU A 62 1.97 14.42 -9.41
CA GLU A 62 0.74 13.96 -8.76
C GLU A 62 0.98 13.19 -7.45
N GLY A 63 2.23 12.89 -7.11
CA GLY A 63 2.61 12.18 -5.89
C GLY A 63 3.77 11.20 -6.10
N PHE A 64 3.49 9.92 -5.90
CA PHE A 64 4.46 8.84 -6.00
C PHE A 64 3.90 7.71 -6.83
N ARG A 65 4.72 7.08 -7.66
CA ARG A 65 4.35 5.89 -8.44
C ARG A 65 5.38 4.79 -8.28
N LEU A 66 4.97 3.54 -8.51
CA LEU A 66 5.94 2.44 -8.62
C LEU A 66 6.75 2.56 -9.90
N THR A 67 8.05 2.32 -9.79
CA THR A 67 8.89 2.03 -10.96
C THR A 67 8.71 0.57 -11.35
N ARG A 68 9.28 0.15 -12.49
CA ARG A 68 9.32 -1.27 -12.85
C ARG A 68 10.03 -2.12 -11.79
N ILE A 69 11.15 -1.62 -11.26
CA ILE A 69 11.89 -2.26 -10.16
C ILE A 69 11.01 -2.41 -8.91
N GLY A 70 10.19 -1.39 -8.61
CA GLY A 70 9.23 -1.45 -7.52
C GLY A 70 8.15 -2.49 -7.71
N GLN A 71 7.56 -2.56 -8.92
CA GLN A 71 6.57 -3.58 -9.26
C GLN A 71 7.14 -4.98 -9.04
N ASP A 72 8.31 -5.27 -9.61
CA ASP A 72 8.96 -6.58 -9.47
C ASP A 72 9.28 -6.88 -8.00
N TYR A 73 9.80 -5.89 -7.26
CA TYR A 73 10.12 -6.03 -5.83
C TYR A 73 8.90 -6.35 -4.95
N PHE A 74 7.78 -5.63 -5.14
CA PHE A 74 6.58 -5.88 -4.34
C PHE A 74 5.84 -7.14 -4.78
N GLN A 75 5.88 -7.47 -6.07
CA GLN A 75 5.30 -8.70 -6.60
C GLN A 75 6.04 -9.95 -6.10
N ASP A 76 7.37 -9.88 -5.93
CA ASP A 76 8.17 -10.99 -5.42
C ASP A 76 7.77 -11.43 -4.00
N ARG A 77 7.10 -10.57 -3.22
CA ARG A 77 6.59 -10.93 -1.88
C ARG A 77 5.49 -11.98 -1.91
N TYR A 78 4.79 -12.16 -3.03
CA TYR A 78 3.81 -13.24 -3.18
C TYR A 78 4.46 -14.59 -3.51
N ARG A 79 5.77 -14.63 -3.79
CA ARG A 79 6.49 -15.88 -4.08
C ARG A 79 6.79 -16.63 -2.78
N VAL A 80 6.47 -17.92 -2.76
CA VAL A 80 6.85 -18.83 -1.67
C VAL A 80 8.37 -18.87 -1.56
N GLY A 81 8.90 -18.69 -0.34
CA GLY A 81 10.34 -18.62 -0.08
C GLY A 81 10.92 -17.19 -0.05
N ASN A 82 10.13 -16.16 -0.36
CA ASN A 82 10.55 -14.78 -0.10
C ASN A 82 10.63 -14.55 1.44
N PRO A 83 11.71 -13.95 1.98
CA PRO A 83 11.80 -13.66 3.42
C PRO A 83 10.70 -12.72 3.95
N GLN A 84 10.09 -11.97 3.05
CA GLN A 84 8.97 -11.05 3.27
C GLN A 84 7.66 -11.58 2.65
N HIS A 85 7.47 -12.91 2.65
CA HIS A 85 6.31 -13.53 2.03
C HIS A 85 4.98 -13.03 2.62
N ILE A 86 4.02 -12.75 1.75
CA ILE A 86 2.64 -12.37 2.10
C ILE A 86 1.62 -13.18 1.31
N GLU A 87 0.46 -13.40 1.91
CA GLU A 87 -0.62 -14.20 1.34
C GLU A 87 -1.67 -13.32 0.65
N ARG A 88 -2.15 -13.73 -0.53
CA ARG A 88 -3.19 -12.98 -1.26
C ARG A 88 -4.46 -12.78 -0.43
N ALA A 89 -4.91 -13.81 0.27
CA ALA A 89 -6.09 -13.75 1.13
C ALA A 89 -5.94 -12.75 2.29
N GLU A 90 -4.72 -12.56 2.81
CA GLU A 90 -4.46 -11.53 3.85
C GLU A 90 -4.51 -10.13 3.27
N VAL A 91 -3.97 -9.96 2.06
CA VAL A 91 -4.02 -8.68 1.34
C VAL A 91 -5.45 -8.32 0.99
N GLU A 92 -6.29 -9.26 0.54
CA GLU A 92 -7.71 -9.05 0.27
C GLU A 92 -8.49 -8.60 1.51
N ARG A 93 -8.25 -9.23 2.67
CA ARG A 93 -8.83 -8.78 3.94
C ARG A 93 -8.39 -7.37 4.30
N MET A 94 -7.10 -7.07 4.12
CA MET A 94 -6.54 -5.75 4.39
C MET A 94 -7.10 -4.67 3.44
N ILE A 95 -7.31 -5.00 2.16
CA ILE A 95 -7.99 -4.14 1.17
C ILE A 95 -9.42 -3.82 1.65
N SER A 96 -10.16 -4.83 2.10
CA SER A 96 -11.51 -4.63 2.66
C SER A 96 -11.49 -3.69 3.86
N SER A 97 -10.52 -3.85 4.76
CA SER A 97 -10.35 -2.96 5.92
C SER A 97 -9.98 -1.54 5.52
N ILE A 98 -9.08 -1.34 4.55
CA ILE A 98 -8.76 0.00 4.01
C ILE A 98 -9.99 0.65 3.39
N ARG A 99 -10.89 -0.09 2.77
CA ARG A 99 -12.10 0.45 2.13
C ARG A 99 -13.25 0.72 3.10
N THR A 100 -13.30 0.01 4.23
CA THR A 100 -14.46 0.05 5.14
C THR A 100 -14.15 0.66 6.51
N GLY A 101 -12.87 0.78 6.88
CA GLY A 101 -12.44 1.17 8.21
C GLY A 101 -12.74 0.11 9.28
N ARG A 102 -12.98 -1.15 8.87
CA ARG A 102 -13.34 -2.25 9.78
C ARG A 102 -12.31 -3.38 9.72
N GLY A 103 -12.06 -4.03 10.85
CA GLY A 103 -11.12 -5.15 10.96
C GLY A 103 -10.20 -4.97 12.14
N GLU A 104 -9.11 -5.74 12.18
CA GLU A 104 -8.13 -5.65 13.25
C GLU A 104 -7.33 -4.33 13.17
N GLY A 105 -7.16 -3.67 14.32
CA GLY A 105 -6.43 -2.42 14.48
C GLY A 105 -7.31 -1.17 14.44
N ASP A 106 -6.71 -0.03 14.80
CA ASP A 106 -7.41 1.25 14.84
C ASP A 106 -7.39 1.91 13.47
N TRP A 107 -8.55 1.91 12.80
CA TRP A 107 -8.72 2.50 11.48
C TRP A 107 -9.24 3.92 11.59
N VAL A 108 -8.58 4.86 10.90
CA VAL A 108 -8.99 6.26 10.83
C VAL A 108 -9.23 6.67 9.38
N PRO A 109 -10.20 7.55 9.10
CA PRO A 109 -10.43 8.08 7.76
C PRO A 109 -9.14 8.67 7.18
N LEU A 110 -8.87 8.34 5.92
CA LEU A 110 -7.79 8.92 5.15
C LEU A 110 -8.15 10.37 4.81
N ALA A 111 -7.59 11.32 5.55
CA ALA A 111 -7.66 12.75 5.27
C ALA A 111 -6.96 13.09 3.95
#